data_AF-A0A815TPU6-F1
#
_entry.id   AF-A0A815TPU6-F1
#
_cell.length_a   1.000
_cell.length_b   1.000
_cell.length_c   1.000
_cell.angle_alpha   90.00
_cell.angle_beta   90.00
_cell.angle_gamma   90.00
#
_symmetry.space_group_name_H-M   'P 1'
#
loop_
_entity.id
_entity.type
_entity.pdbx_description
1 polymer ?
#
loop_
_entity_poly.entity_id
_entity_poly.type
_entity_poly.pdbx_seq_one_letter_code
_entity_poly.pdbx_strand_id
1 'polypeptide(L)'
;GCSNNNGGCDPKATCSYDATTNAVSCTCKVGYTNTGSAVNVVCTDSCNVNNGGCGANAICSNDATTNAVKCTCKAGYTNTGSAVNVVCTDSCSVNNGGCGANATCSHNATTNAVKCTCKAGYTNTGSAVNFVCKGRVSVS
;
A
#
# COMPACT_ATOMS: atom_id res chain seq x y z
N GLY A 1 -0.60 -16.73 35.33
CA GLY A 1 0.41 -16.92 34.26
C GLY A 1 -0.27 -17.16 32.92
N CYS A 2 0.49 -17.18 31.82
CA CYS A 2 -0.04 -17.22 30.46
C CYS A 2 -0.82 -18.50 30.10
N SER A 3 -0.61 -19.60 30.82
CA SER A 3 -1.29 -20.89 30.58
C SER A 3 -2.80 -20.86 30.86
N ASN A 4 -3.30 -19.87 31.59
CA ASN A 4 -4.73 -19.72 31.90
C ASN A 4 -5.28 -18.49 31.18
N ASN A 5 -6.26 -18.69 30.28
CA ASN A 5 -6.93 -17.63 29.52
C ASN A 5 -5.96 -16.62 28.86
N ASN A 6 -4.85 -17.09 28.27
CA ASN A 6 -3.78 -16.25 27.69
C ASN A 6 -3.27 -15.15 28.66
N GLY A 7 -3.27 -15.43 29.97
CA GLY A 7 -2.90 -14.45 31.00
C GLY A 7 -3.83 -13.23 31.09
N GLY A 8 -5.04 -13.30 30.51
CA GLY A 8 -5.96 -12.17 30.39
C GLY A 8 -5.68 -11.25 29.20
N CYS A 9 -4.72 -11.58 28.34
CA CYS A 9 -4.40 -10.78 27.16
C CYS A 9 -5.46 -10.92 26.06
N ASP A 10 -5.60 -9.88 25.24
CA ASP A 10 -6.38 -9.88 24.00
C ASP A 10 -6.05 -11.12 23.12
N PRO A 11 -7.03 -11.74 22.42
CA PRO A 11 -6.78 -12.89 21.54
C PRO A 11 -5.73 -12.65 20.44
N LYS A 12 -5.55 -11.39 20.03
CA LYS A 12 -4.56 -10.92 19.05
C LYS A 12 -3.26 -10.44 19.72
N ALA A 13 -3.10 -10.64 21.02
CA ALA A 13 -1.85 -10.46 21.74
C ALA A 13 -1.15 -11.80 22.06
N THR A 14 0.17 -11.71 22.25
CA THR A 14 1.01 -12.75 22.84
C THR A 14 1.20 -12.43 24.32
N CYS A 15 1.00 -13.42 25.18
CA CYS A 15 1.26 -13.33 26.60
C CYS A 15 2.70 -13.75 26.91
N SER A 16 3.36 -13.00 27.78
CA SER A 16 4.65 -13.34 28.40
C SER A 16 4.53 -13.27 29.92
N TYR A 17 5.26 -14.14 30.61
CA TYR A 17 5.29 -14.19 32.08
C TYR A 17 6.73 -14.18 32.57
N ASP A 18 7.05 -13.22 33.43
CA ASP A 18 8.34 -13.10 34.09
C ASP A 18 8.23 -13.67 35.51
N ALA A 19 8.93 -14.77 35.75
CA ALA A 19 8.92 -15.45 37.05
C ALA A 19 9.71 -14.70 38.14
N THR A 20 10.63 -13.79 37.77
CA THR A 20 11.44 -13.03 38.72
C THR A 20 10.66 -11.89 39.35
N THR A 21 9.81 -11.23 38.56
CA THR A 21 8.93 -10.13 38.99
C THR A 21 7.49 -10.60 39.24
N ASN A 22 7.20 -11.87 38.93
CA ASN A 22 5.86 -12.46 38.97
C ASN A 22 4.84 -11.66 38.12
N ALA A 23 5.30 -11.06 37.02
CA ALA A 23 4.53 -10.16 36.17
C ALA A 23 4.06 -10.84 34.87
N VAL A 24 2.84 -10.51 34.44
CA VAL A 24 2.30 -10.88 33.11
C VAL A 24 2.37 -9.65 32.21
N SER A 25 2.79 -9.83 30.96
CA SER A 25 2.84 -8.77 29.96
C SER A 25 2.21 -9.24 28.64
N CYS A 26 1.36 -8.40 28.08
CA CYS A 26 0.67 -8.64 26.81
C CYS A 26 1.30 -7.77 25.72
N THR A 27 1.58 -8.34 24.55
CA THR A 27 2.08 -7.59 23.40
C THR A 27 1.30 -7.97 22.16
N CYS A 28 0.81 -7.00 21.39
CA CYS A 28 0.07 -7.29 20.17
C CYS A 28 0.93 -8.08 19.17
N LYS A 29 0.29 -9.05 18.50
CA LYS A 29 0.93 -9.80 17.41
C LYS A 29 1.25 -8.87 16.25
N VAL A 30 2.19 -9.27 15.40
CA VAL A 30 2.52 -8.56 14.15
C VAL A 30 1.24 -8.27 13.37
N GLY A 31 1.12 -7.03 12.85
CA GLY A 31 -0.08 -6.55 12.16
C GLY A 31 -1.14 -5.93 13.07
N TYR A 32 -0.97 -5.98 14.40
CA TYR A 32 -1.90 -5.35 15.35
C TYR A 32 -1.22 -4.25 16.15
N THR A 33 -1.95 -3.16 16.39
CA THR A 33 -1.53 -2.02 17.19
C THR A 33 -2.29 -2.01 18.51
N ASN A 34 -1.60 -1.75 19.62
CA ASN A 34 -2.26 -1.57 20.91
C ASN A 34 -3.01 -0.23 20.91
N THR A 35 -4.34 -0.30 20.97
CA THR A 35 -5.24 0.86 21.09
C THR A 35 -5.83 1.01 22.49
N GLY A 36 -5.50 0.07 23.38
CA GLY A 36 -5.86 0.10 24.80
C GLY A 36 -4.82 0.82 25.64
N SER A 37 -4.67 0.41 26.90
CA SER A 37 -3.65 0.93 27.81
C SER A 37 -2.46 -0.03 27.93
N ALA A 38 -1.43 0.36 28.69
CA ALA A 38 -0.29 -0.51 28.96
C ALA A 38 -0.66 -1.78 29.76
N VAL A 39 -1.73 -1.71 30.58
CA VAL A 39 -2.19 -2.81 31.43
C VAL A 39 -3.40 -3.53 30.87
N ASN A 40 -4.21 -2.86 30.05
CA ASN A 40 -5.35 -3.44 29.35
C ASN A 40 -5.12 -3.30 27.85
N VAL A 41 -4.29 -4.19 27.32
CA VAL A 41 -3.89 -4.21 25.91
C VAL A 41 -5.09 -4.62 25.06
N VAL A 42 -5.40 -3.81 24.06
CA VAL A 42 -6.44 -4.08 23.05
C VAL A 42 -5.79 -4.03 21.69
N CYS A 43 -5.85 -5.14 20.96
CA CYS A 43 -5.10 -5.28 19.71
C CYS A 43 -6.00 -5.08 18.51
N THR A 44 -5.93 -3.88 17.92
CA THR A 44 -6.70 -3.53 16.71
C THR A 44 -5.85 -3.78 15.47
N ASP A 45 -6.44 -4.23 14.37
CA ASP A 45 -5.75 -4.34 13.08
C ASP A 45 -5.08 -2.99 12.77
N SER A 46 -3.77 -3.02 12.51
CA SER A 46 -2.98 -1.80 12.32
C SER A 46 -3.47 -1.00 11.12
N CYS A 47 -4.04 -1.64 10.10
CA CYS A 47 -4.63 -0.91 8.97
C CYS A 47 -5.84 -0.05 9.35
N ASN A 48 -6.53 -0.38 10.45
CA ASN A 48 -7.63 0.42 10.98
C ASN A 48 -7.13 1.54 11.91
N VAL A 49 -5.84 1.58 12.23
CA VAL A 49 -5.22 2.60 13.09
C VAL A 49 -4.26 3.43 12.25
N ASN A 50 -4.64 4.68 11.96
CA ASN A 50 -3.82 5.58 11.13
C ASN A 50 -3.36 4.95 9.80
N ASN A 51 -4.23 4.15 9.15
CA ASN A 51 -3.92 3.45 7.90
C ASN A 51 -2.61 2.62 7.97
N GLY A 52 -2.29 2.04 9.13
CA GLY A 52 -1.05 1.30 9.36
C GLY A 52 0.24 2.14 9.24
N GLY A 53 0.12 3.48 9.24
CA GLY A 53 1.24 4.38 8.93
C GLY A 53 1.53 4.53 7.43
N CYS A 54 0.69 3.96 6.55
CA CYS A 54 0.82 4.16 5.12
C CYS A 54 0.52 5.61 4.73
N GLY A 55 1.36 6.19 3.88
CA GLY A 55 1.26 7.58 3.44
C GLY A 55 0.00 7.88 2.59
N ALA A 56 -0.14 9.15 2.20
CA ALA A 56 -1.23 9.57 1.33
C ALA A 56 -1.23 8.78 0.01
N ASN A 57 -2.42 8.51 -0.52
CA ASN A 57 -2.63 7.72 -1.74
C ASN A 57 -2.13 6.26 -1.68
N ALA A 58 -1.79 5.75 -0.50
CA ALA A 58 -1.54 4.33 -0.27
C ALA A 58 -2.77 3.64 0.33
N ILE A 59 -2.82 2.32 0.14
CA ILE A 59 -3.74 1.36 0.73
C ILE A 59 -2.93 0.54 1.72
N CYS A 60 -3.44 0.41 2.94
CA CYS A 60 -2.90 -0.52 3.92
C CYS A 60 -3.52 -1.91 3.73
N SER A 61 -2.68 -2.93 3.81
CA SER A 61 -3.08 -4.32 3.99
C SER A 61 -2.10 -5.04 4.91
N ASN A 62 -2.45 -6.26 5.31
CA ASN A 62 -1.53 -7.14 6.03
C ASN A 62 -0.89 -8.11 5.04
N ASP A 63 0.42 -8.28 5.11
CA ASP A 63 1.16 -9.23 4.30
C ASP A 63 0.71 -10.66 4.60
N ALA A 64 0.45 -11.45 3.55
CA ALA A 64 -0.18 -12.76 3.69
C ALA A 64 0.68 -13.80 4.44
N THR A 65 2.01 -13.61 4.50
CA THR A 65 2.93 -14.55 5.14
C THR A 65 3.31 -14.10 6.54
N THR A 66 3.61 -12.81 6.71
CA THR A 66 4.12 -12.27 7.97
C THR A 66 3.06 -11.59 8.82
N ASN A 67 1.88 -11.33 8.26
CA ASN A 67 0.85 -10.44 8.82
C ASN A 67 1.35 -9.01 9.09
N ALA A 68 2.54 -8.63 8.61
CA ALA A 68 3.08 -7.29 8.80
C ALA A 68 2.30 -6.28 7.96
N VAL A 69 2.26 -5.02 8.42
CA VAL A 69 1.66 -3.94 7.63
C VAL A 69 2.38 -3.82 6.29
N LYS A 70 1.59 -3.73 5.23
CA LYS A 70 2.04 -3.57 3.86
C LYS A 70 1.28 -2.40 3.22
N CYS A 71 2.04 -1.44 2.71
CA CYS A 71 1.50 -0.31 1.99
C CYS A 71 1.62 -0.53 0.48
N THR A 72 0.55 -0.29 -0.26
CA THR A 72 0.57 -0.32 -1.74
C THR A 72 -0.07 0.93 -2.29
N CYS A 73 0.42 1.45 -3.41
CA CYS A 73 -0.17 2.66 -3.99
C CYS A 73 -1.54 2.38 -4.61
N LYS A 74 -2.47 3.32 -4.44
CA LYS A 74 -3.77 3.31 -5.13
C LYS A 74 -3.54 3.33 -6.65
N ALA A 75 -4.53 2.86 -7.41
CA ALA A 75 -4.51 2.96 -8.86
C ALA A 75 -4.23 4.41 -9.30
N GLY A 76 -3.36 4.58 -10.29
CA GLY A 76 -2.91 5.91 -10.75
C GLY A 76 -1.73 6.50 -9.98
N TYR A 77 -1.26 5.83 -8.93
CA TYR A 77 -0.06 6.23 -8.19
C TYR A 77 1.01 5.15 -8.28
N THR A 78 2.28 5.58 -8.26
CA THR A 78 3.44 4.68 -8.27
C THR A 78 4.30 4.91 -7.04
N ASN A 79 4.95 3.84 -6.57
CA ASN A 79 5.87 3.95 -5.43
C ASN A 79 7.19 4.60 -5.91
N THR A 80 7.49 5.78 -5.40
CA THR A 80 8.76 6.50 -5.62
C THR A 80 9.69 6.43 -4.42
N GLY A 81 9.25 5.81 -3.32
CA GLY A 81 10.01 5.58 -2.11
C GLY A 81 10.76 4.25 -2.13
N SER A 82 10.85 3.60 -0.97
CA SER A 82 11.44 2.28 -0.81
C SER A 82 10.37 1.20 -0.59
N ALA A 83 10.79 -0.06 -0.49
CA ALA A 83 9.88 -1.17 -0.17
C ALA A 83 9.24 -1.03 1.22
N VAL A 84 9.95 -0.42 2.18
CA VAL A 84 9.50 -0.24 3.57
C VAL A 84 8.89 1.14 3.82
N ASN A 85 9.36 2.17 3.11
CA ASN A 85 8.82 3.53 3.18
C ASN A 85 8.20 3.88 1.83
N VAL A 86 6.96 3.43 1.63
CA VAL A 86 6.21 3.62 0.38
C VAL A 86 5.77 5.07 0.25
N VAL A 87 6.10 5.69 -0.88
CA VAL A 87 5.70 7.06 -1.23
C VAL A 87 4.91 7.00 -2.53
N CYS A 88 3.63 7.31 -2.48
CA CYS A 88 2.75 7.21 -3.64
C CYS A 88 2.65 8.55 -4.36
N THR A 89 3.39 8.67 -5.46
CA THR A 89 3.37 9.83 -6.35
C THR A 89 2.44 9.55 -7.52
N ASP A 90 1.74 10.58 -8.01
CA ASP A 90 0.95 10.49 -9.24
C ASP A 90 1.81 9.90 -10.37
N SER A 91 1.34 8.79 -10.94
CA SER A 91 2.05 8.08 -12.00
C SER A 91 2.25 8.96 -13.24
N CYS A 92 1.32 9.85 -13.60
CA CYS A 92 1.50 10.72 -14.76
C CYS A 92 2.62 11.75 -14.57
N SER A 93 2.90 12.12 -13.32
CA SER A 93 4.00 13.00 -12.95
C SER A 93 5.36 12.28 -12.94
N VAL A 94 5.38 10.94 -13.01
CA VAL A 94 6.59 10.11 -13.02
C VAL A 94 6.74 9.44 -14.38
N ASN A 95 7.74 9.84 -15.16
CA ASN A 95 8.00 9.27 -16.50
C ASN A 95 6.75 9.24 -17.40
N ASN A 96 5.91 10.28 -17.34
CA ASN A 96 4.66 10.37 -18.12
C ASN A 96 3.76 9.11 -17.98
N GLY A 97 3.72 8.48 -16.80
CA GLY A 97 2.97 7.24 -16.56
C GLY A 97 3.44 6.04 -17.38
N GLY A 98 4.64 6.09 -17.96
CA GLY A 98 5.13 5.09 -18.92
C GLY A 98 4.53 5.23 -20.32
N CYS A 99 3.79 6.31 -20.60
CA CYS A 99 3.29 6.58 -21.94
C CYS A 99 4.44 6.92 -22.90
N GLY A 100 4.42 6.30 -24.08
CA GLY A 100 5.43 6.50 -25.10
C GLY A 100 5.57 7.96 -25.58
N ALA A 101 6.65 8.22 -26.32
CA ALA A 101 6.85 9.52 -26.95
C ALA A 101 5.65 9.90 -27.83
N ASN A 102 5.29 11.19 -27.83
CA ASN A 102 4.11 11.74 -28.52
C ASN A 102 2.75 11.26 -27.97
N ALA A 103 2.71 10.76 -26.73
CA ALA A 103 1.49 10.54 -25.97
C ALA A 103 1.39 11.51 -24.79
N THR A 104 0.16 11.76 -24.33
CA THR A 104 -0.17 12.45 -23.08
C THR A 104 -0.68 11.43 -22.08
N CYS A 105 -0.17 11.51 -20.84
CA CYS A 105 -0.69 10.75 -19.71
C CYS A 105 -1.90 11.45 -19.08
N SER A 106 -2.86 10.64 -18.66
CA SER A 106 -4.05 11.03 -17.91
C SER A 106 -4.52 9.86 -17.05
N HIS A 107 -5.55 10.05 -16.23
CA HIS A 107 -6.19 8.97 -15.50
C HIS A 107 -7.53 8.60 -16.11
N ASN A 108 -7.86 7.31 -16.11
CA ASN A 108 -9.19 6.84 -16.41
C ASN A 108 -10.17 7.35 -15.33
N ALA A 109 -11.28 7.96 -15.74
CA ALA A 109 -12.24 8.59 -14.82
C ALA A 109 -12.90 7.62 -13.82
N THR A 110 -12.97 6.32 -14.15
CA THR A 110 -13.63 5.31 -13.30
C THR A 110 -12.61 4.54 -12.45
N THR A 111 -11.49 4.11 -13.05
CA THR A 111 -10.53 3.24 -12.36
C THR A 111 -9.33 3.99 -11.77
N ASN A 112 -9.18 5.28 -12.10
CA ASN A 112 -7.99 6.09 -11.84
C ASN A 112 -6.68 5.52 -12.44
N ALA A 113 -6.74 4.43 -13.22
CA ALA A 113 -5.59 3.83 -13.85
C ALA A 113 -4.97 4.79 -14.88
N VAL A 114 -3.66 4.68 -15.09
CA VAL A 114 -2.95 5.43 -16.12
C VAL A 114 -3.57 5.15 -17.49
N LYS A 115 -3.82 6.23 -18.24
CA LYS A 115 -4.35 6.23 -19.60
C LYS A 115 -3.46 7.09 -20.49
N CYS A 116 -2.86 6.46 -21.48
CA CYS A 116 -2.12 7.12 -22.54
C CYS A 116 -3.03 7.48 -23.71
N THR A 117 -2.87 8.67 -24.26
CA THR A 117 -3.56 9.10 -25.49
C THR A 117 -2.55 9.74 -26.44
N CYS A 118 -2.54 9.33 -27.71
CA CYS A 118 -1.64 9.94 -28.69
C CYS A 118 -1.99 11.42 -28.91
N LYS A 119 -0.96 12.26 -29.01
CA LYS A 119 -1.11 13.67 -29.39
C LYS A 119 -1.70 13.76 -30.80
N ALA A 120 -2.29 14.92 -31.12
CA ALA A 120 -2.84 15.18 -32.45
C ALA A 120 -1.81 14.88 -33.56
N GLY A 121 -2.24 14.21 -34.62
CA GLY A 121 -1.36 13.77 -35.72
C GLY A 121 -0.68 12.41 -35.53
N TYR A 122 -0.78 11.81 -34.34
CA TYR A 122 -0.25 10.48 -34.04
C TYR A 122 -1.37 9.46 -33.80
N THR A 123 -1.07 8.19 -34.07
CA THR A 123 -1.97 7.05 -33.85
C THR A 123 -1.24 5.96 -33.09
N ASN A 124 -1.96 5.27 -32.18
CA ASN A 124 -1.38 4.14 -31.47
C ASN A 124 -1.19 2.98 -32.44
N THR A 125 0.06 2.57 -32.67
CA THR A 125 0.44 1.41 -33.49
C THR A 125 0.90 0.23 -32.62
N GLY A 126 0.87 0.38 -31.29
CA GLY A 126 1.23 -0.65 -30.34
C GLY A 126 0.01 -1.42 -29.82
N SER A 127 0.11 -1.94 -28.60
CA SER A 127 -0.98 -2.61 -27.88
C SER A 127 -1.48 -1.78 -26.70
N ALA A 128 -2.47 -2.28 -25.97
CA ALA A 128 -2.95 -1.62 -24.75
C ALA A 128 -1.88 -1.55 -23.64
N VAL A 129 -0.94 -2.50 -23.62
CA VAL A 129 0.14 -2.59 -22.62
C VAL A 129 1.48 -2.05 -23.12
N ASN A 130 1.66 -1.92 -24.43
CA ASN A 130 2.82 -1.31 -25.06
C ASN A 130 2.36 -0.18 -25.98
N PHE A 131 2.14 1.00 -25.40
CA PHE A 131 1.52 2.13 -26.07
C PHE A 131 2.54 2.90 -26.94
N VAL A 132 2.38 2.86 -28.26
CA VAL A 132 3.34 3.44 -29.21
C VAL A 132 2.63 4.38 -30.16
N CYS A 133 2.93 5.69 -30.08
CA CYS A 133 2.35 6.68 -30.97
C CYS A 133 3.26 6.97 -32.16
N LYS A 134 2.83 6.58 -33.36
CA LYS A 134 3.52 6.92 -34.62
C LYS A 134 2.72 7.97 -35.39
N GLY A 135 3.45 8.92 -36.00
CA GLY A 135 2.84 9.95 -36.83
C GLY A 135 2.18 9.34 -38.07
N ARG A 136 1.12 9.99 -38.57
CA ARG A 136 0.59 9.64 -39.89
C ARG A 136 1.64 9.96 -40.95
N VAL A 137 1.96 9.00 -41.80
CA VAL A 137 2.71 9.30 -43.03
C VAL A 137 1.75 10.09 -43.92
N SER A 138 2.10 11.33 -44.22
CA SER A 138 1.44 12.08 -45.29
C SER A 138 1.72 11.34 -46.59
N VAL A 139 0.75 10.59 -47.09
CA VAL A 139 0.80 10.11 -48.46
C VAL A 139 0.37 11.30 -49.31
N SER A 140 1.36 12.06 -49.78
CA SER A 140 1.22 13.09 -50.80
C SER A 140 1.02 12.47 -52.18
#